data_AF-A0A7X5P7J7-F1
#
_entry.id   AF-A0A7X5P7J7-F1
#
_cell.length_a   1.000
_cell.length_b   1.000
_cell.length_c   1.000
_cell.angle_alpha   90.00
_cell.angle_beta   90.00
_cell.angle_gamma   90.00
#
_symmetry.space_group_name_H-M   'P 1'
#
loop_
_entity.id
_entity.type
_entity.pdbx_description
1 polymer ?
#
loop_
_entity_poly.entity_id
_entity_poly.type
_entity_poly.pdbx_seq_one_letter_code
_entity_poly.pdbx_strand_id
1 'polypeptide(L)'
;MNKLKNKKAIILITIVIALLISLGLYRYNKVEAYNRVLATANNYMEKGEYEKAIDSFKESLNYKEDKEIDKKIKEAQDLKHSQKVYNEAVNLLENKKYEEALEKLSSIDENKGKVYILAKDKIDGCINELIDLANEEFKKKNYDSSNKYLDIVLKYDKDNEKALDIRNNIKTKIEEKKNNEEKLKKQQETKILKENKDNEYNQSKVNNKDKERTSKSKEKSSFKNNYISESKARALVESVKPSDVTLNYLGIQAVPYSHITTPYKSFPQELKNKKVHVFEGVYGKGDGSYAVSQYYVDLSGKIYKDTYPSNGKCMRVK
;
A
#
# COMPACT_ATOMS: atom_id res chain seq x y z
N MET A 1 89.75 24.53 42.48
CA MET A 1 88.92 23.33 42.21
C MET A 1 87.47 23.60 41.74
N ASN A 2 86.99 24.86 41.64
CA ASN A 2 85.58 25.16 41.31
C ASN A 2 85.23 25.21 39.80
N LYS A 3 86.17 25.55 38.90
CA LYS A 3 85.88 25.62 37.45
C LYS A 3 85.55 24.26 36.80
N LEU A 4 86.18 23.18 37.26
CA LEU A 4 85.91 21.80 36.79
C LEU A 4 84.56 21.26 37.31
N LYS A 5 84.17 21.62 38.56
CA LYS A 5 82.86 21.30 39.13
C LYS A 5 81.73 22.03 38.38
N ASN A 6 81.94 23.30 38.02
CA ASN A 6 80.97 24.09 37.25
C ASN A 6 80.81 23.59 35.80
N LYS A 7 81.90 23.15 35.13
CA LYS A 7 81.79 22.52 33.79
C LYS A 7 81.01 21.20 33.82
N LYS A 8 81.24 20.34 34.83
CA LYS A 8 80.45 19.11 35.01
C LYS A 8 78.98 19.42 35.30
N ALA A 9 78.69 20.45 36.10
CA ALA A 9 77.32 20.90 36.37
C ALA A 9 76.60 21.42 35.12
N ILE A 10 77.29 22.22 34.28
CA ILE A 10 76.74 22.72 33.01
C ILE A 10 76.41 21.57 32.06
N ILE A 11 77.32 20.60 31.88
CA ILE A 11 77.08 19.42 31.03
C ILE A 11 75.86 18.63 31.53
N LEU A 12 75.74 18.45 32.84
CA LEU A 12 74.63 17.72 33.44
C LEU A 12 73.28 18.44 33.23
N ILE A 13 73.25 19.78 33.36
CA ILE A 13 72.07 20.59 33.07
C ILE A 13 71.66 20.49 31.59
N THR A 14 72.62 20.53 30.66
CA THR A 14 72.33 20.41 29.22
C THR A 14 71.72 19.05 28.87
N ILE A 15 72.21 17.96 29.49
CA ILE A 15 71.64 16.61 29.30
C ILE A 15 70.21 16.54 29.83
N VAL A 16 69.95 17.12 31.01
CA VAL A 16 68.59 17.16 31.60
C VAL A 16 67.63 17.94 30.70
N ILE A 17 68.04 19.09 30.17
CA ILE A 17 67.23 19.88 29.24
C ILE A 17 66.94 19.10 27.95
N ALA A 18 67.95 18.44 27.37
CA ALA A 18 67.76 17.61 26.19
C ALA A 18 66.77 16.46 26.45
N LEU A 19 66.87 15.78 27.59
CA LEU A 19 65.93 14.73 28.00
C LEU A 19 64.51 15.27 28.17
N LEU A 20 64.34 16.46 28.76
CA LEU A 20 63.02 17.10 28.90
C LEU A 20 62.42 17.49 27.55
N ILE A 21 63.22 18.00 26.60
CA ILE A 21 62.77 18.31 25.23
C ILE A 21 62.36 17.02 24.51
N SER A 22 63.18 15.97 24.56
CA SER A 22 62.86 14.67 23.96
C SER A 22 61.59 14.06 24.54
N LEU A 23 61.40 14.15 25.87
CA LEU A 23 60.19 13.68 26.53
C LEU A 23 58.96 14.51 26.15
N GLY A 24 59.13 15.83 26.02
CA GLY A 24 58.08 16.75 25.56
C GLY A 24 57.63 16.45 24.13
N LEU A 25 58.58 16.29 23.19
CA LEU A 25 58.29 15.92 21.81
C LEU A 25 57.62 14.54 21.70
N TYR A 26 58.10 13.55 22.48
CA TYR A 26 57.48 12.23 22.53
C TYR A 26 56.02 12.29 23.02
N ARG A 27 55.76 13.04 24.10
CA ARG A 27 54.40 13.23 24.61
C ARG A 27 53.51 13.98 23.63
N TYR A 28 54.02 15.04 22.99
CA TYR A 28 53.30 15.82 22.00
C TYR A 28 52.85 14.95 20.82
N ASN A 29 53.78 14.20 20.20
CA ASN A 29 53.48 13.32 19.08
C ASN A 29 52.44 12.24 19.45
N LYS A 30 52.50 11.72 20.67
CA LYS A 30 51.56 10.73 21.18
C LYS A 30 50.15 11.29 21.36
N VAL A 31 50.03 12.53 21.86
CA VAL A 31 48.73 13.23 22.01
C VAL A 31 48.15 13.60 20.65
N GLU A 32 48.97 14.08 19.72
CA GLU A 32 48.52 14.43 18.37
C GLU A 32 48.01 13.19 17.62
N ALA A 33 48.76 12.08 17.68
CA ALA A 33 48.32 10.81 17.10
C ALA A 33 47.01 10.31 17.71
N TYR A 34 46.85 10.39 19.03
CA TYR A 34 45.60 10.07 19.73
C TYR A 34 44.42 10.89 19.19
N ASN A 35 44.57 12.22 19.14
CA ASN A 35 43.51 13.12 18.68
C ASN A 35 43.12 12.87 17.22
N ARG A 36 44.09 12.58 16.35
CA ARG A 36 43.83 12.26 14.94
C ARG A 36 43.00 10.99 14.80
N VAL A 37 43.42 9.90 15.47
CA VAL A 37 42.71 8.61 15.44
C VAL A 37 41.30 8.77 16.03
N LEU A 38 41.15 9.55 17.10
CA LEU A 38 39.85 9.84 17.70
C LEU A 38 38.92 10.60 16.74
N ALA A 39 39.43 11.60 16.02
CA ALA A 39 38.68 12.32 15.00
C ALA A 39 38.23 11.39 13.86
N THR A 40 39.11 10.50 13.41
CA THR A 40 38.78 9.47 12.42
C THR A 40 37.68 8.53 12.92
N ALA A 41 37.77 8.04 14.15
CA ALA A 41 36.75 7.17 14.75
C ALA A 41 35.38 7.85 14.82
N ASN A 42 35.33 9.11 15.28
CA ASN A 42 34.08 9.88 15.33
C ASN A 42 33.51 10.12 13.92
N ASN A 43 34.37 10.38 12.91
CA ASN A 43 33.92 10.52 11.52
C ASN A 43 33.29 9.23 10.99
N TYR A 44 33.86 8.07 11.33
CA TYR A 44 33.25 6.78 11.00
C TYR A 44 31.91 6.55 11.71
N MET A 45 31.77 6.99 12.97
CA MET A 45 30.48 6.97 13.68
C MET A 45 29.41 7.78 12.94
N GLU A 46 29.72 9.02 12.55
CA GLU A 46 28.80 9.90 11.83
C GLU A 46 28.37 9.32 10.47
N LYS A 47 29.30 8.61 9.79
CA LYS A 47 29.02 7.93 8.53
C LYS A 47 28.23 6.63 8.70
N GLY A 48 28.13 6.09 9.90
CA GLY A 48 27.54 4.78 10.16
C GLY A 48 28.48 3.60 9.86
N GLU A 49 29.77 3.86 9.70
CA GLU A 49 30.81 2.85 9.46
C GLU A 49 31.31 2.27 10.80
N TYR A 50 30.38 1.71 11.58
CA TYR A 50 30.60 1.38 13.00
C TYR A 50 31.75 0.41 13.26
N GLU A 51 32.01 -0.54 12.35
CA GLU A 51 33.16 -1.44 12.52
C GLU A 51 34.50 -0.71 12.45
N LYS A 52 34.65 0.19 11.46
CA LYS A 52 35.86 1.00 11.35
C LYS A 52 35.99 1.99 12.51
N ALA A 53 34.87 2.50 13.02
CA ALA A 53 34.85 3.32 14.22
C ALA A 53 35.36 2.54 15.43
N ILE A 54 34.88 1.31 15.67
CA ILE A 54 35.33 0.43 16.75
C ILE A 54 36.84 0.18 16.65
N ASP A 55 37.34 -0.16 15.45
CA ASP A 55 38.75 -0.43 15.24
C ASP A 55 39.62 0.82 15.50
N SER A 56 39.16 1.99 15.04
CA SER A 56 39.86 3.27 15.29
C SER A 56 39.81 3.67 16.77
N PHE A 57 38.69 3.46 17.48
CA PHE A 57 38.62 3.71 18.92
C PHE A 57 39.58 2.79 19.68
N LYS A 58 39.65 1.50 19.33
CA LYS A 58 40.62 0.56 19.93
C LYS A 58 42.06 0.99 19.63
N GLU A 59 42.35 1.47 18.42
CA GLU A 59 43.67 2.00 18.08
C GLU A 59 44.02 3.22 18.96
N SER A 60 43.07 4.11 19.23
CA SER A 60 43.30 5.28 20.08
C SER A 60 43.77 4.90 21.49
N LEU A 61 43.30 3.76 22.03
CA LEU A 61 43.69 3.26 23.35
C LEU A 61 45.17 2.84 23.42
N ASN A 62 45.83 2.56 22.29
CA ASN A 62 47.27 2.31 22.25
C ASN A 62 48.10 3.56 22.59
N TYR A 63 47.53 4.76 22.39
CA TYR A 63 48.17 6.02 22.69
C TYR A 63 47.80 6.55 24.08
N LYS A 64 46.59 6.30 24.57
CA LYS A 64 46.16 6.78 25.89
C LYS A 64 45.02 5.91 26.40
N GLU A 65 45.12 5.43 27.63
CA GLU A 65 43.99 4.82 28.32
C GLU A 65 42.96 5.90 28.66
N ASP A 66 41.72 5.71 28.19
CA ASP A 66 40.65 6.67 28.37
C ASP A 66 39.30 5.95 28.47
N LYS A 67 38.72 5.95 29.67
CA LYS A 67 37.46 5.24 29.97
C LYS A 67 36.27 5.75 29.15
N GLU A 68 36.34 6.98 28.64
CA GLU A 68 35.30 7.50 27.75
C GLU A 68 35.35 6.83 26.37
N ILE A 69 36.53 6.39 25.92
CA ILE A 69 36.68 5.63 24.67
C ILE A 69 36.06 4.25 24.81
N ASP A 70 36.19 3.59 25.96
CA ASP A 70 35.50 2.31 26.21
C ASP A 70 33.97 2.44 26.10
N LYS A 71 33.42 3.56 26.58
CA LYS A 71 31.99 3.84 26.41
C LYS A 71 31.62 4.03 24.94
N LYS A 72 32.43 4.77 24.19
CA LYS A 72 32.22 4.96 22.73
C LYS A 72 32.34 3.67 21.94
N ILE A 73 33.23 2.75 22.33
CA ILE A 73 33.33 1.42 21.73
C ILE A 73 32.04 0.64 21.95
N LYS A 74 31.49 0.66 23.18
CA LYS A 74 30.21 -0.01 23.48
C LYS A 74 29.06 0.60 22.70
N GLU A 75 28.98 1.92 22.63
CA GLU A 75 27.98 2.63 21.82
C GLU A 75 28.07 2.23 20.34
N ALA A 76 29.28 2.20 19.77
CA ALA A 76 29.50 1.77 18.39
C ALA A 76 29.11 0.29 18.17
N GLN A 77 29.35 -0.59 19.14
CA GLN A 77 28.93 -2.00 19.10
C GLN A 77 27.41 -2.14 19.10
N ASP A 78 26.73 -1.36 19.94
CA ASP A 78 25.27 -1.35 20.00
C ASP A 78 24.67 -0.85 18.68
N LEU A 79 25.20 0.24 18.12
CA LEU A 79 24.77 0.76 16.82
C LEU A 79 25.06 -0.22 15.67
N LYS A 80 26.21 -0.90 15.70
CA LYS A 80 26.53 -1.97 14.75
C LYS A 80 25.51 -3.11 14.82
N HIS A 81 25.09 -3.50 16.02
CA HIS A 81 24.07 -4.54 16.20
C HIS A 81 22.73 -4.08 15.63
N SER A 82 22.29 -2.86 15.95
CA SER A 82 21.05 -2.30 15.39
C SER A 82 21.10 -2.20 13.86
N GLN A 83 22.24 -1.82 13.28
CA GLN A 83 22.44 -1.80 11.82
C GLN A 83 22.30 -3.20 11.21
N LYS A 84 22.79 -4.23 11.91
CA LYS A 84 22.61 -5.63 11.48
C LYS A 84 21.14 -6.04 11.48
N VAL A 85 20.41 -5.73 12.56
CA VAL A 85 18.97 -6.00 12.66
C VAL A 85 18.20 -5.31 11.53
N TYR A 86 18.52 -4.04 11.24
CA TYR A 86 17.95 -3.30 10.12
C TYR A 86 18.22 -4.01 8.77
N ASN A 87 19.48 -4.38 8.50
CA ASN A 87 19.84 -5.05 7.25
C ASN A 87 19.13 -6.41 7.09
N GLU A 88 19.01 -7.18 8.18
CA GLU A 88 18.25 -8.43 8.18
C GLU A 88 16.77 -8.18 7.84
N ALA A 89 16.17 -7.12 8.39
CA ALA A 89 14.79 -6.77 8.09
C ALA A 89 14.58 -6.32 6.64
N VAL A 90 15.52 -5.57 6.07
CA VAL A 90 15.48 -5.21 4.64
C VAL A 90 15.50 -6.45 3.75
N ASN A 91 16.36 -7.42 4.06
CA ASN A 91 16.37 -8.70 3.33
C ASN A 91 15.05 -9.46 3.46
N LEU A 92 14.38 -9.40 4.62
CA LEU A 92 13.05 -10.00 4.81
C LEU A 92 11.99 -9.31 3.94
N LEU A 93 12.03 -7.98 3.81
CA LEU A 93 11.13 -7.23 2.91
C LEU A 93 11.32 -7.64 1.45
N GLU A 94 12.56 -7.79 0.99
CA GLU A 94 12.85 -8.27 -0.37
C GLU A 94 12.26 -9.66 -0.64
N ASN A 95 12.21 -10.51 0.40
CA ASN A 95 11.61 -11.83 0.37
C ASN A 95 10.10 -11.83 0.68
N LYS A 96 9.46 -10.65 0.74
CA LYS A 96 8.02 -10.46 1.03
C LYS A 96 7.58 -11.03 2.38
N LYS A 97 8.50 -11.17 3.32
CA LYS A 97 8.23 -11.59 4.71
C LYS A 97 7.91 -10.37 5.57
N TYR A 98 6.80 -9.70 5.24
CA TYR A 98 6.47 -8.38 5.78
C TYR A 98 6.34 -8.36 7.30
N GLU A 99 5.66 -9.34 7.90
CA GLU A 99 5.45 -9.35 9.35
C GLU A 99 6.75 -9.56 10.14
N GLU A 100 7.60 -10.50 9.71
CA GLU A 100 8.92 -10.74 10.32
C GLU A 100 9.82 -9.49 10.18
N ALA A 101 9.74 -8.80 9.04
CA ALA A 101 10.50 -7.58 8.80
C ALA A 101 10.03 -6.43 9.71
N LEU A 102 8.72 -6.21 9.81
CA LEU A 102 8.13 -5.17 10.66
C LEU A 102 8.44 -5.41 12.14
N GLU A 103 8.47 -6.66 12.60
CA GLU A 103 8.85 -7.02 13.96
C GLU A 103 10.30 -6.59 14.24
N LYS A 104 11.24 -6.95 13.36
CA LYS A 104 12.64 -6.55 13.48
C LYS A 104 12.82 -5.03 13.43
N LEU A 105 12.19 -4.34 12.47
CA LEU A 105 12.30 -2.89 12.35
C LEU A 105 11.73 -2.18 13.59
N SER A 106 10.60 -2.63 14.10
CA SER A 106 9.94 -2.04 15.27
C SER A 106 10.71 -2.29 16.58
N SER A 107 11.61 -3.27 16.60
CA SER A 107 12.49 -3.53 17.74
C SER A 107 13.68 -2.57 17.85
N ILE A 108 13.93 -1.73 16.84
CA ILE A 108 15.02 -0.75 16.87
C ILE A 108 14.56 0.49 17.66
N ASP A 109 15.24 0.77 18.77
CA ASP A 109 14.94 1.88 19.66
C ASP A 109 15.24 3.26 19.05
N GLU A 110 14.48 4.29 19.49
CA GLU A 110 14.64 5.68 19.05
C GLU A 110 16.03 6.26 19.32
N ASN A 111 16.70 5.78 20.38
CA ASN A 111 18.05 6.24 20.74
C ASN A 111 19.15 5.73 19.78
N LYS A 112 18.82 4.92 18.76
CA LYS A 112 19.78 4.40 17.77
C LYS A 112 20.03 5.36 16.60
N GLY A 113 19.61 6.62 16.74
CA GLY A 113 19.94 7.72 15.85
C GLY A 113 19.57 7.43 14.39
N LYS A 114 20.55 7.47 13.49
CA LYS A 114 20.33 7.29 12.05
C LYS A 114 19.68 5.94 11.70
N VAL A 115 20.01 4.87 12.42
CA VAL A 115 19.46 3.53 12.14
C VAL A 115 17.96 3.50 12.43
N TYR A 116 17.51 4.17 13.48
CA TYR A 116 16.09 4.29 13.82
C TYR A 116 15.31 5.05 12.75
N ILE A 117 15.84 6.17 12.25
CA ILE A 117 15.21 6.95 11.18
C ILE A 117 15.01 6.08 9.93
N LEU A 118 16.06 5.36 9.51
CA LEU A 118 15.97 4.42 8.39
C LEU A 118 14.95 3.31 8.64
N ALA A 119 14.86 2.81 9.88
CA ALA A 119 13.90 1.79 10.24
C ALA A 119 12.45 2.29 10.14
N LYS A 120 12.17 3.51 10.62
CA LYS A 120 10.87 4.17 10.50
C LYS A 120 10.46 4.36 9.04
N ASP A 121 11.35 4.89 8.21
CA ASP A 121 11.11 5.06 6.78
C ASP A 121 10.74 3.71 6.11
N LYS A 122 11.41 2.62 6.51
CA LYS A 122 11.12 1.27 6.01
C LYS A 122 9.80 0.71 6.52
N ILE A 123 9.42 0.97 7.78
CA ILE A 123 8.12 0.61 8.33
C ILE A 123 7.01 1.30 7.54
N ASP A 124 7.12 2.62 7.33
CA ASP A 124 6.12 3.41 6.62
C ASP A 124 5.97 2.94 5.16
N GLY A 125 7.09 2.66 4.49
CA GLY A 125 7.09 2.07 3.15
C GLY A 125 6.38 0.72 3.10
N CYS A 126 6.71 -0.18 4.04
CA CYS A 126 6.11 -1.51 4.13
C CYS A 126 4.60 -1.44 4.45
N ILE A 127 4.17 -0.55 5.33
CA ILE A 127 2.75 -0.36 5.66
C ILE A 127 1.98 0.08 4.42
N ASN A 128 2.50 1.06 3.66
CA ASN A 128 1.85 1.51 2.43
C ASN A 128 1.76 0.38 1.39
N GLU A 129 2.81 -0.41 1.20
CA GLU A 129 2.80 -1.56 0.29
C GLU A 129 1.74 -2.60 0.70
N LEU A 130 1.63 -2.92 2.00
CA LEU A 130 0.62 -3.84 2.51
C LEU A 130 -0.81 -3.32 2.28
N ILE A 131 -1.04 -2.02 2.42
CA ILE A 131 -2.34 -1.39 2.13
C ILE A 131 -2.69 -1.52 0.64
N ASP A 132 -1.71 -1.30 -0.25
CA ASP A 132 -1.91 -1.44 -1.69
C ASP A 132 -2.23 -2.89 -2.07
N LEU A 133 -1.48 -3.86 -1.53
CA LEU A 133 -1.75 -5.29 -1.69
C LEU A 133 -3.14 -5.67 -1.17
N ALA A 134 -3.53 -5.15 -0.01
CA ALA A 134 -4.88 -5.36 0.53
C ALA A 134 -5.96 -4.84 -0.41
N ASN A 135 -5.77 -3.63 -0.97
CA ASN A 135 -6.71 -3.02 -1.89
C ASN A 135 -6.80 -3.77 -3.23
N GLU A 136 -5.68 -4.28 -3.74
CA GLU A 136 -5.68 -5.13 -4.94
C GLU A 136 -6.47 -6.42 -4.74
N GLU A 137 -6.25 -7.13 -3.63
CA GLU A 137 -7.00 -8.34 -3.31
C GLU A 137 -8.49 -8.04 -3.07
N PHE A 138 -8.81 -6.90 -2.44
CA PHE A 138 -10.18 -6.42 -2.31
C PHE A 138 -10.86 -6.22 -3.66
N LYS A 139 -10.20 -5.57 -4.62
CA LYS A 139 -10.72 -5.37 -6.00
C LYS A 139 -10.96 -6.71 -6.73
N LYS A 140 -10.09 -7.70 -6.49
CA LYS A 140 -10.25 -9.09 -6.97
C LYS A 140 -11.34 -9.87 -6.23
N LYS A 141 -11.99 -9.26 -5.23
CA LYS A 141 -12.97 -9.88 -4.31
C LYS A 141 -12.38 -11.02 -3.47
N ASN A 142 -11.06 -11.05 -3.30
CA ASN A 142 -10.36 -11.98 -2.44
C ASN A 142 -10.25 -11.37 -1.02
N TYR A 143 -11.38 -11.38 -0.31
CA TYR A 143 -11.50 -10.70 0.98
C TYR A 143 -10.65 -11.32 2.08
N ASP A 144 -10.41 -12.63 2.04
CA ASP A 144 -9.57 -13.31 3.03
C ASP A 144 -8.11 -12.89 2.90
N SER A 145 -7.56 -12.88 1.69
CA SER A 145 -6.19 -12.38 1.46
C SER A 145 -6.07 -10.89 1.75
N SER A 146 -7.07 -10.09 1.37
CA SER A 146 -7.09 -8.66 1.71
C SER A 146 -7.04 -8.44 3.22
N ASN A 147 -7.87 -9.15 4.00
CA ASN A 147 -7.87 -9.05 5.46
C ASN A 147 -6.54 -9.48 6.09
N LYS A 148 -5.85 -10.51 5.55
CA LYS A 148 -4.52 -10.91 6.05
C LYS A 148 -3.51 -9.76 5.99
N TYR A 149 -3.47 -9.01 4.89
CA TYR A 149 -2.58 -7.85 4.79
C TYR A 149 -3.00 -6.73 5.76
N LEU A 150 -4.30 -6.47 5.88
CA LEU A 150 -4.83 -5.46 6.82
C LEU A 150 -4.56 -5.82 8.28
N ASP A 151 -4.58 -7.11 8.64
CA ASP A 151 -4.27 -7.58 9.99
C ASP A 151 -2.83 -7.24 10.37
N ILE A 152 -1.90 -7.40 9.43
CA ILE A 152 -0.51 -7.00 9.62
C ILE A 152 -0.44 -5.48 9.80
N VAL A 153 -1.07 -4.68 8.93
CA VAL A 153 -1.04 -3.21 9.03
C VAL A 153 -1.56 -2.75 10.40
N LEU A 154 -2.74 -3.22 10.80
CA LEU A 154 -3.42 -2.75 12.02
C LEU A 154 -2.78 -3.29 13.31
N LYS A 155 -1.86 -4.25 13.21
CA LYS A 155 -0.99 -4.66 14.33
C LYS A 155 0.07 -3.59 14.65
N TYR A 156 0.57 -2.87 13.64
CA TYR A 156 1.63 -1.87 13.79
C TYR A 156 1.12 -0.42 13.72
N ASP A 157 0.03 -0.17 13.02
CA ASP A 157 -0.66 1.12 12.94
C ASP A 157 -2.17 0.89 13.09
N LYS A 158 -2.61 0.81 14.34
CA LYS A 158 -3.98 0.42 14.72
C LYS A 158 -5.05 1.38 14.19
N ASP A 159 -4.71 2.65 14.06
CA ASP A 159 -5.63 3.72 13.70
C ASP A 159 -5.46 4.14 12.22
N ASN A 160 -4.80 3.30 11.40
CA ASN A 160 -4.59 3.57 9.99
C ASN A 160 -5.93 3.72 9.24
N GLU A 161 -6.27 4.96 8.88
CA GLU A 161 -7.57 5.29 8.27
C GLU A 161 -7.83 4.50 6.97
N LYS A 162 -6.82 4.36 6.11
CA LYS A 162 -6.94 3.64 4.84
C LYS A 162 -7.21 2.15 5.06
N ALA A 163 -6.47 1.52 5.97
CA ALA A 163 -6.65 0.11 6.28
C ALA A 163 -8.03 -0.17 6.90
N LEU A 164 -8.47 0.71 7.81
CA LEU A 164 -9.80 0.64 8.43
C LEU A 164 -10.93 0.82 7.41
N ASP A 165 -10.79 1.76 6.46
CA ASP A 165 -11.77 1.95 5.39
C ASP A 165 -11.92 0.69 4.51
N ILE A 166 -10.80 0.10 4.07
CA ILE A 166 -10.84 -1.13 3.27
C ILE A 166 -11.51 -2.27 4.07
N ARG A 167 -11.17 -2.41 5.36
CA ARG A 167 -11.76 -3.43 6.24
C ARG A 167 -13.28 -3.26 6.39
N ASN A 168 -13.75 -2.04 6.56
CA ASN A 168 -15.18 -1.73 6.63
C ASN A 168 -15.91 -2.00 5.30
N ASN A 169 -15.27 -1.67 4.18
CA ASN A 169 -15.77 -1.97 2.84
C ASN A 169 -15.89 -3.48 2.59
N ILE A 170 -14.91 -4.28 3.04
CA ILE A 170 -14.98 -5.74 3.00
C ILE A 170 -16.18 -6.26 3.80
N LYS A 171 -16.33 -5.82 5.06
CA LYS A 171 -17.44 -6.21 5.92
C LYS A 171 -18.79 -5.95 5.24
N THR A 172 -18.96 -4.75 4.68
CA THR A 172 -20.16 -4.35 3.94
C THR A 172 -20.42 -5.27 2.74
N LYS A 173 -19.39 -5.59 1.94
CA LYS A 173 -19.54 -6.47 0.77
C LYS A 173 -19.89 -7.91 1.13
N ILE A 174 -19.37 -8.42 2.25
CA ILE A 174 -19.71 -9.74 2.77
C ILE A 174 -21.17 -9.77 3.23
N GLU A 175 -21.63 -8.75 3.96
CA GLU A 175 -23.03 -8.64 4.41
C GLU A 175 -23.99 -8.51 3.23
N GLU A 176 -23.67 -7.67 2.22
CA GLU A 176 -24.46 -7.57 0.99
C GLU A 176 -24.61 -8.92 0.28
N LYS A 177 -23.53 -9.71 0.21
CA LYS A 177 -23.55 -11.04 -0.42
C LYS A 177 -24.46 -12.01 0.34
N LYS A 178 -24.32 -12.08 1.67
CA LYS A 178 -25.18 -12.91 2.53
C LYS A 178 -26.66 -12.56 2.40
N ASN A 179 -26.99 -11.26 2.45
CA ASN A 179 -28.36 -10.78 2.31
C ASN A 179 -28.96 -11.11 0.94
N ASN A 180 -28.17 -11.01 -0.13
CA ASN A 180 -28.61 -11.37 -1.47
C ASN A 180 -28.83 -12.88 -1.64
N GLU A 181 -27.95 -13.71 -1.08
CA GLU A 181 -28.10 -15.17 -1.07
C GLU A 181 -29.34 -15.61 -0.29
N GLU A 182 -29.61 -15.01 0.87
CA GLU A 182 -30.80 -15.31 1.67
C GLU A 182 -32.11 -14.92 0.95
N LYS A 183 -32.12 -13.75 0.28
CA LYS A 183 -33.24 -13.34 -0.59
C LYS A 183 -33.47 -14.32 -1.74
N LEU A 184 -32.39 -14.83 -2.34
CA LEU A 184 -32.48 -15.81 -3.42
C LEU A 184 -33.07 -17.14 -2.95
N LYS A 185 -32.64 -17.63 -1.78
CA LYS A 185 -33.17 -18.86 -1.16
C LYS A 185 -34.66 -18.74 -0.83
N LYS A 186 -35.08 -17.64 -0.19
CA LYS A 186 -36.50 -17.37 0.12
C LYS A 186 -37.36 -17.30 -1.15
N GLN A 187 -36.85 -16.73 -2.24
CA GLN A 187 -37.56 -16.71 -3.53
C GLN A 187 -37.66 -18.10 -4.17
N GLN A 188 -36.62 -18.95 -4.05
CA GLN A 188 -36.65 -20.33 -4.53
C GLN A 188 -37.64 -21.18 -3.73
N GLU A 189 -37.63 -21.08 -2.39
CA GLU A 189 -38.58 -21.78 -1.51
C GLU A 189 -40.03 -21.35 -1.80
N THR A 190 -40.27 -20.05 -2.01
CA THR A 190 -41.61 -19.54 -2.36
C THR A 190 -42.08 -20.03 -3.73
N LYS A 191 -41.17 -20.23 -4.69
CA LYS A 191 -41.50 -20.81 -6.01
C LYS A 191 -41.84 -22.30 -5.90
N ILE A 192 -41.05 -23.07 -5.16
CA ILE A 192 -41.29 -24.50 -4.92
C ILE A 192 -42.64 -24.71 -4.20
N LEU A 193 -42.97 -23.88 -3.22
CA LEU A 193 -44.24 -23.96 -2.51
C LEU A 193 -45.46 -23.64 -3.40
N LYS A 194 -45.30 -22.75 -4.38
CA LYS A 194 -46.35 -22.43 -5.38
C LYS A 194 -46.51 -23.54 -6.40
N GLU A 195 -45.42 -24.10 -6.93
CA GLU A 195 -45.45 -25.23 -7.86
C GLU A 195 -46.07 -26.48 -7.22
N ASN A 196 -45.82 -26.74 -5.93
CA ASN A 196 -46.44 -27.86 -5.22
C ASN A 196 -47.95 -27.67 -5.01
N LYS A 197 -48.42 -26.44 -4.73
CA LYS A 197 -49.86 -26.13 -4.63
C LYS A 197 -50.59 -26.21 -5.97
N ASP A 198 -49.94 -25.81 -7.07
CA ASP A 198 -50.51 -25.91 -8.41
C ASP A 198 -50.58 -27.38 -8.90
N ASN A 199 -49.70 -28.26 -8.42
CA ASN A 199 -49.77 -29.69 -8.69
C ASN A 199 -50.87 -30.40 -7.86
N GLU A 200 -51.10 -29.98 -6.61
CA GLU A 200 -52.16 -30.52 -5.75
C GLU A 200 -53.58 -30.09 -6.23
N TYR A 201 -53.70 -28.90 -6.82
CA TYR A 201 -54.94 -28.44 -7.47
C TYR A 201 -55.24 -29.14 -8.81
N ASN A 202 -54.22 -29.68 -9.49
CA ASN A 202 -54.42 -30.43 -10.74
C ASN A 202 -54.76 -31.92 -10.49
N GLN A 203 -54.39 -32.48 -9.34
CA GLN A 203 -54.76 -33.86 -9.00
C GLN A 203 -56.24 -34.01 -8.57
N SER A 204 -56.90 -32.90 -8.23
CA SER A 204 -58.33 -32.85 -7.85
C SER A 204 -59.28 -32.55 -9.02
N LYS A 205 -58.78 -32.40 -10.26
CA LYS A 205 -59.59 -32.11 -11.46
C LYS A 205 -59.45 -33.10 -12.63
N VAL A 206 -58.84 -34.26 -12.41
CA VAL A 206 -58.78 -35.35 -13.41
C VAL A 206 -59.74 -36.46 -13.01
N ASN A 207 -61.04 -36.19 -13.21
CA ASN A 207 -62.06 -37.22 -13.40
C ASN A 207 -63.23 -36.60 -14.17
N ASN A 208 -62.99 -36.24 -15.43
CA ASN A 208 -63.98 -36.44 -16.50
C ASN A 208 -63.47 -36.04 -17.89
N LYS A 209 -63.59 -37.04 -18.78
CA LYS A 209 -63.86 -37.01 -20.23
C LYS A 209 -62.79 -36.53 -21.22
N ASP A 210 -62.32 -37.54 -21.95
CA ASP A 210 -61.99 -37.61 -23.38
C ASP A 210 -62.71 -36.59 -24.28
N LYS A 211 -61.98 -35.89 -25.16
CA LYS A 211 -61.80 -36.22 -26.59
C LYS A 211 -61.11 -35.08 -27.38
N GLU A 212 -60.23 -35.51 -28.27
CA GLU A 212 -59.82 -34.92 -29.56
C GLU A 212 -59.02 -33.59 -29.68
N ARG A 213 -57.75 -33.80 -30.10
CA ARG A 213 -57.07 -33.28 -31.31
C ARG A 213 -56.44 -31.86 -31.35
N THR A 214 -55.14 -31.92 -31.71
CA THR A 214 -54.32 -31.04 -32.58
C THR A 214 -53.61 -29.80 -32.00
N SER A 215 -52.29 -29.97 -31.83
CA SER A 215 -51.18 -29.10 -32.27
C SER A 215 -51.19 -27.60 -31.97
N LYS A 216 -50.32 -27.18 -31.04
CA LYS A 216 -49.23 -26.20 -31.28
C LYS A 216 -48.38 -26.05 -30.02
N SER A 217 -47.13 -26.49 -30.09
CA SER A 217 -46.09 -26.19 -29.12
C SER A 217 -45.83 -24.69 -29.11
N LYS A 218 -46.22 -24.01 -28.02
CA LYS A 218 -45.77 -22.66 -27.68
C LYS A 218 -44.81 -22.75 -26.51
N GLU A 219 -43.58 -22.31 -26.78
CA GLU A 219 -42.55 -21.96 -25.82
C GLU A 219 -43.12 -21.21 -24.61
N LYS A 220 -42.75 -21.64 -23.39
CA LYS A 220 -42.97 -20.87 -22.17
C LYS A 220 -41.63 -20.40 -21.60
N SER A 221 -41.26 -19.23 -22.13
CA SER A 221 -40.71 -18.05 -21.45
C SER A 221 -40.06 -18.26 -20.09
N SER A 222 -38.73 -18.21 -20.09
CA SER A 222 -37.90 -17.86 -18.94
C SER A 222 -38.16 -16.40 -18.52
N PHE A 223 -38.37 -16.16 -17.23
CA PHE A 223 -38.32 -14.82 -16.65
C PHE A 223 -36.87 -14.31 -16.67
N LYS A 224 -36.49 -13.67 -17.78
CA LYS A 224 -35.26 -12.88 -17.90
C LYS A 224 -35.45 -11.56 -17.13
N ASN A 225 -34.63 -11.32 -16.12
CA ASN A 225 -34.41 -9.96 -15.62
C ASN A 225 -33.88 -9.12 -16.79
N ASN A 226 -34.71 -8.20 -17.26
CA ASN A 226 -34.60 -7.55 -18.56
C ASN A 226 -33.62 -6.35 -18.50
N TYR A 227 -32.39 -6.60 -18.06
CA TYR A 227 -31.31 -5.61 -18.21
C TYR A 227 -30.81 -5.67 -19.65
N ILE A 228 -30.65 -4.51 -20.29
CA ILE A 228 -29.96 -4.47 -21.58
C ILE A 228 -28.54 -5.04 -21.40
N SER A 229 -28.09 -5.88 -22.33
CA SER A 229 -26.72 -6.39 -22.31
C SER A 229 -25.72 -5.27 -22.63
N GLU A 230 -24.44 -5.47 -22.28
CA GLU A 230 -23.37 -4.57 -22.74
C GLU A 230 -23.40 -4.40 -24.26
N SER A 231 -23.57 -5.49 -25.02
CA SER A 231 -23.63 -5.43 -26.48
C SER A 231 -24.77 -4.53 -26.99
N LYS A 232 -25.94 -4.58 -26.34
CA LYS A 232 -27.08 -3.73 -26.67
C LYS A 232 -26.84 -2.28 -26.27
N ALA A 233 -26.26 -2.05 -25.09
CA ALA A 233 -25.87 -0.72 -24.63
C ALA A 233 -24.81 -0.09 -25.55
N ARG A 234 -23.80 -0.86 -25.98
CA ARG A 234 -22.77 -0.42 -26.91
C ARG A 234 -23.38 -0.03 -28.25
N ALA A 235 -24.25 -0.86 -28.82
CA ALA A 235 -24.93 -0.54 -30.08
C ALA A 235 -25.75 0.77 -30.00
N LEU A 236 -26.36 1.06 -28.86
CA LEU A 236 -27.05 2.33 -28.61
C LEU A 236 -26.07 3.51 -28.61
N VAL A 237 -24.93 3.40 -27.93
CA VAL A 237 -23.90 4.45 -27.90
C VAL A 237 -23.22 4.65 -29.25
N GLU A 238 -22.92 3.57 -29.97
CA GLU A 238 -22.40 3.61 -31.35
C GLU A 238 -23.30 4.44 -32.27
N SER A 239 -24.62 4.40 -32.07
CA SER A 239 -25.58 5.17 -32.88
C SER A 239 -25.58 6.69 -32.61
N VAL A 240 -24.95 7.15 -31.53
CA VAL A 240 -24.97 8.57 -31.12
C VAL A 240 -23.58 9.19 -30.94
N LYS A 241 -22.51 8.40 -31.00
CA LYS A 241 -21.15 8.93 -30.92
C LYS A 241 -20.67 9.45 -32.28
N PRO A 242 -19.70 10.38 -32.28
CA PRO A 242 -18.95 10.72 -33.48
C PRO A 242 -18.24 9.48 -34.08
N SER A 243 -18.08 9.44 -35.40
CA SER A 243 -17.49 8.31 -36.13
C SER A 243 -16.00 8.10 -35.83
N ASP A 244 -15.30 9.17 -35.44
CA ASP A 244 -13.89 9.22 -35.08
C ASP A 244 -13.61 8.92 -33.60
N VAL A 245 -14.66 8.64 -32.81
CA VAL A 245 -14.56 8.27 -31.39
C VAL A 245 -14.61 6.74 -31.22
N THR A 246 -13.72 6.20 -30.41
CA THR A 246 -13.73 4.79 -29.97
C THR A 246 -14.34 4.66 -28.57
N LEU A 247 -14.92 3.50 -28.25
CA LEU A 247 -15.61 3.27 -26.98
C LEU A 247 -14.90 2.24 -26.10
N ASN A 248 -14.41 2.70 -24.95
CA ASN A 248 -13.92 1.85 -23.87
C ASN A 248 -15.06 1.58 -22.88
N TYR A 249 -15.33 0.30 -22.58
CA TYR A 249 -16.38 -0.04 -21.63
C TYR A 249 -15.83 -0.04 -20.20
N LEU A 250 -16.43 0.78 -19.34
CA LEU A 250 -16.00 0.96 -17.95
C LEU A 250 -16.85 0.16 -16.95
N GLY A 251 -17.73 -0.72 -17.44
CA GLY A 251 -18.59 -1.54 -16.61
C GLY A 251 -19.95 -0.92 -16.28
N ILE A 252 -20.64 -1.53 -15.32
CA ILE A 252 -21.89 -1.01 -14.75
C ILE A 252 -21.55 -0.24 -13.48
N GLN A 253 -21.93 1.04 -13.43
CA GLN A 253 -21.65 1.90 -12.28
C GLN A 253 -22.94 2.56 -11.76
N ALA A 254 -22.97 2.88 -10.47
CA ALA A 254 -24.02 3.71 -9.89
C ALA A 254 -23.65 5.19 -10.08
N VAL A 255 -24.61 6.02 -10.51
CA VAL A 255 -24.41 7.47 -10.67
C VAL A 255 -25.30 8.27 -9.71
N PRO A 256 -24.81 9.35 -9.06
CA PRO A 256 -23.42 9.80 -9.06
C PRO A 256 -22.49 8.75 -8.45
N TYR A 257 -21.23 8.76 -8.88
CA TYR A 257 -20.25 7.78 -8.45
C TYR A 257 -20.02 7.87 -6.94
N SER A 258 -20.15 6.73 -6.25
CA SER A 258 -20.06 6.68 -4.78
C SER A 258 -18.70 7.06 -4.21
N HIS A 259 -17.63 7.00 -5.01
CA HIS A 259 -16.26 7.31 -4.60
C HIS A 259 -15.91 8.80 -4.71
N ILE A 260 -16.86 9.66 -5.12
CA ILE A 260 -16.61 11.07 -5.41
C ILE A 260 -17.29 11.93 -4.36
N THR A 261 -16.48 12.48 -3.46
CA THR A 261 -16.91 13.31 -2.33
C THR A 261 -17.25 14.75 -2.74
N THR A 262 -16.61 15.27 -3.79
CA THR A 262 -16.89 16.59 -4.37
C THR A 262 -17.60 16.44 -5.72
N PRO A 263 -18.87 16.87 -5.88
CA PRO A 263 -19.59 16.75 -7.14
C PRO A 263 -18.97 17.60 -8.26
N TYR A 264 -18.13 16.97 -9.09
CA TYR A 264 -17.58 17.54 -10.33
C TYR A 264 -18.54 17.44 -11.53
N LYS A 265 -19.66 16.72 -11.37
CA LYS A 265 -20.62 16.41 -12.42
C LYS A 265 -22.05 16.39 -11.89
N SER A 266 -22.94 17.08 -12.59
CA SER A 266 -24.38 17.07 -12.36
C SER A 266 -25.05 16.03 -13.25
N PHE A 267 -25.80 15.12 -12.63
CA PHE A 267 -26.59 14.10 -13.32
C PHE A 267 -28.07 14.49 -13.35
N PRO A 268 -28.81 14.20 -14.44
CA PRO A 268 -30.26 14.34 -14.49
C PRO A 268 -30.93 13.56 -13.37
N GLN A 269 -32.03 14.10 -12.84
CA GLN A 269 -32.71 13.49 -11.69
C GLN A 269 -33.15 12.05 -11.97
N GLU A 270 -33.55 11.75 -13.21
CA GLU A 270 -33.93 10.39 -13.58
C GLU A 270 -32.76 9.40 -13.66
N LEU A 271 -31.52 9.85 -13.61
CA LEU A 271 -30.33 8.99 -13.63
C LEU A 271 -29.73 8.78 -12.24
N LYS A 272 -30.00 9.68 -11.29
CA LYS A 272 -29.48 9.57 -9.92
C LYS A 272 -29.92 8.26 -9.26
N ASN A 273 -29.00 7.64 -8.54
CA ASN A 273 -29.14 6.38 -7.83
C ASN A 273 -29.46 5.18 -8.75
N LYS A 274 -29.24 5.29 -10.07
CA LYS A 274 -29.38 4.18 -11.00
C LYS A 274 -28.03 3.55 -11.34
N LYS A 275 -28.07 2.25 -11.60
CA LYS A 275 -26.99 1.53 -12.27
C LYS A 275 -27.10 1.77 -13.78
N VAL A 276 -25.97 2.10 -14.40
CA VAL A 276 -25.89 2.40 -15.83
C VAL A 276 -24.66 1.73 -16.42
N HIS A 277 -24.73 1.33 -17.69
CA HIS A 277 -23.53 0.99 -18.46
C HIS A 277 -22.75 2.27 -18.74
N VAL A 278 -21.46 2.28 -18.44
CA VAL A 278 -20.59 3.44 -18.67
C VAL A 278 -19.61 3.15 -19.78
N PHE A 279 -19.52 4.06 -20.75
CA PHE A 279 -18.52 4.02 -21.80
C PHE A 279 -17.71 5.32 -21.81
N GLU A 280 -16.41 5.21 -21.99
CA GLU A 280 -15.52 6.33 -22.25
C GLU A 280 -15.30 6.46 -23.76
N GLY A 281 -15.60 7.64 -24.29
CA GLY A 281 -15.33 8.00 -25.67
C GLY A 281 -13.93 8.57 -25.79
N VAL A 282 -13.07 7.89 -26.55
CA VAL A 282 -11.66 8.26 -26.75
C VAL A 282 -11.43 8.67 -28.19
N TYR A 283 -10.75 9.81 -28.38
CA TYR A 283 -10.29 10.30 -29.67
C TYR A 283 -8.80 10.01 -29.84
N GLY A 284 -8.36 9.70 -31.07
CA GLY A 284 -6.97 9.37 -31.40
C GLY A 284 -6.64 7.87 -31.35
N LYS A 285 -5.38 7.52 -31.69
CA LYS A 285 -4.86 6.14 -31.68
C LYS A 285 -3.52 6.11 -30.93
N GLY A 286 -3.28 5.04 -30.16
CA GLY A 286 -2.02 4.83 -29.42
C GLY A 286 -1.80 5.85 -28.30
N ASP A 287 -0.54 6.23 -28.08
CA ASP A 287 -0.08 7.05 -26.95
C ASP A 287 -0.61 8.50 -26.97
N GLY A 288 -1.19 8.95 -28.09
CA GLY A 288 -1.82 10.26 -28.24
C GLY A 288 -3.34 10.27 -28.02
N SER A 289 -3.91 9.19 -27.50
CA SER A 289 -5.36 9.09 -27.28
C SER A 289 -5.82 9.84 -26.03
N TYR A 290 -6.97 10.51 -26.10
CA TYR A 290 -7.53 11.25 -24.98
C TYR A 290 -9.05 11.14 -24.88
N ALA A 291 -9.57 11.16 -23.65
CA ALA A 291 -10.99 11.09 -23.38
C ALA A 291 -11.69 12.39 -23.81
N VAL A 292 -12.74 12.26 -24.63
CA VAL A 292 -13.53 13.39 -25.15
C VAL A 292 -14.98 13.40 -24.66
N SER A 293 -15.45 12.28 -24.10
CA SER A 293 -16.81 12.18 -23.56
C SER A 293 -16.99 10.95 -22.68
N GLN A 294 -17.99 10.98 -21.80
CA GLN A 294 -18.49 9.79 -21.13
C GLN A 294 -19.97 9.59 -21.47
N TYR A 295 -20.32 8.34 -21.78
CA TYR A 295 -21.68 7.93 -22.11
C TYR A 295 -22.23 7.02 -21.01
N TYR A 296 -23.52 7.19 -20.72
CA TYR A 296 -24.25 6.41 -19.75
C TYR A 296 -25.49 5.82 -20.42
N VAL A 297 -25.68 4.52 -20.31
CA VAL A 297 -26.90 3.86 -20.77
C VAL A 297 -27.61 3.25 -19.59
N ASP A 298 -28.80 3.75 -19.27
CA ASP A 298 -29.60 3.16 -18.22
C ASP A 298 -30.10 1.77 -18.63
N LEU A 299 -30.54 0.98 -17.66
CA LEU A 299 -30.95 -0.40 -17.92
C LEU A 299 -32.23 -0.53 -18.77
N SER A 300 -32.90 0.59 -19.06
CA SER A 300 -34.03 0.68 -20.00
C SER A 300 -33.61 1.07 -21.42
N GLY A 301 -32.35 1.46 -21.64
CA GLY A 301 -31.81 1.85 -22.94
C GLY A 301 -31.77 3.36 -23.21
N LYS A 302 -32.03 4.21 -22.21
CA LYS A 302 -31.88 5.67 -22.38
C LYS A 302 -30.42 6.07 -22.33
N ILE A 303 -30.02 7.00 -23.17
CA ILE A 303 -28.62 7.39 -23.35
C ILE A 303 -28.39 8.79 -22.81
N TYR A 304 -27.33 8.95 -22.03
CA TYR A 304 -26.86 10.22 -21.50
C TYR A 304 -25.39 10.40 -21.85
N LYS A 305 -24.96 11.66 -21.96
CA LYS A 305 -23.59 12.03 -22.33
C LYS A 305 -23.13 13.24 -21.54
N ASP A 306 -21.85 13.26 -21.20
CA ASP A 306 -21.09 14.49 -20.96
C ASP A 306 -19.93 14.61 -21.95
N THR A 307 -19.43 15.84 -22.11
CA THR A 307 -18.29 16.16 -22.99
C THR A 307 -17.07 16.48 -22.15
N TYR A 308 -15.86 16.22 -22.65
CA TYR A 308 -14.61 16.69 -22.06
C TYR A 308 -14.00 17.84 -22.89
N PRO A 309 -13.38 18.85 -22.26
CA PRO A 309 -13.39 19.12 -20.82
C PRO A 309 -14.82 19.40 -20.33
N SER A 310 -15.17 18.81 -19.18
CA SER A 310 -16.54 18.78 -18.69
C SER A 310 -17.02 20.14 -18.24
N ASN A 311 -18.11 20.62 -18.84
CA ASN A 311 -18.91 21.71 -18.30
C ASN A 311 -19.69 21.30 -17.03
N GLY A 312 -19.40 20.12 -16.48
CA GLY A 312 -20.04 19.55 -15.31
C GLY A 312 -21.48 19.09 -15.54
N LYS A 313 -21.96 18.97 -16.79
CA LYS A 313 -23.36 18.60 -17.09
C LYS A 313 -23.44 17.32 -17.90
N CYS A 314 -24.08 16.31 -17.31
CA CYS A 314 -24.55 15.13 -18.03
C CYS A 314 -25.96 15.40 -18.58
N MET A 315 -26.19 15.17 -19.87
CA MET A 315 -27.47 15.42 -20.53
C MET A 315 -27.98 14.18 -21.25
N ARG A 316 -29.30 14.03 -21.32
CA ARG A 316 -29.93 12.97 -22.11
C ARG A 316 -29.74 13.26 -23.60
N VAL A 317 -29.34 12.25 -24.36
CA VAL A 317 -29.11 12.33 -25.82
C VAL A 317 -30.17 11.53 -26.59
N LYS A 318 -30.73 10.49 -25.98
CA LYS A 318 -31.80 9.66 -26.59
C LYS A 318 -32.70 9.03 -25.52
#